data_AF-A0A7C6YPG2-F1
#
_entry.id   AF-A0A7C6YPG2-F1
#
_cell.length_a   1.000
_cell.length_b   1.000
_cell.length_c   1.000
_cell.angle_alpha   90.00
_cell.angle_beta   90.00
_cell.angle_gamma   90.00
#
_symmetry.space_group_name_H-M   'P 1'
#
loop_
_entity.id
_entity.type
_entity.pdbx_description
1 polymer ?
#
loop_
_entity_poly.entity_id
_entity_poly.type
_entity_poly.pdbx_seq_one_letter_code
_entity_poly.pdbx_strand_id
1 'polypeptide(L)'
;MDFVGKRKVWYALSLIIFLIAIVSLFVQGLNFGIDFQGGTLLQLKFEKTDVTGTEIRIALEEFGLEKSFLQKSEDSYILKTPE
;
A
#
# COMPACT_ATOMS: atom_id res chain seq x y z
N MET A 1 12.30 28.74 31.29
CA MET A 1 12.55 27.32 30.91
C MET A 1 13.72 27.30 29.95
N ASP A 2 14.90 26.89 30.40
CA ASP A 2 16.11 26.84 29.56
C ASP A 2 16.09 25.61 28.64
N PHE A 3 15.55 25.78 27.44
CA PHE A 3 15.50 24.74 26.42
C PHE A 3 16.89 24.44 25.85
N VAL A 4 17.68 25.49 25.57
CA VAL A 4 19.02 25.39 24.99
C VAL A 4 20.03 24.80 25.98
N GLY A 5 19.92 25.13 27.26
CA GLY A 5 20.78 24.58 28.32
C GLY A 5 20.58 23.07 28.54
N LYS A 6 19.37 22.56 28.29
CA LYS A 6 19.01 21.14 28.42
C LYS A 6 19.04 20.35 27.11
N ARG A 7 19.65 20.89 26.05
CA ARG A 7 19.68 20.27 24.70
C ARG A 7 20.08 18.79 24.71
N LYS A 8 21.01 18.38 25.58
CA LYS A 8 21.47 16.99 25.69
C LYS A 8 20.34 16.04 26.15
N VAL A 9 19.46 16.50 27.04
CA VAL A 9 18.30 15.72 27.51
C VAL A 9 17.31 15.52 26.37
N TRP A 10 17.06 16.58 25.59
CA TRP A 10 16.17 16.51 24.43
C TRP A 10 16.75 15.61 23.33
N TYR A 11 18.05 15.70 23.04
CA TYR A 11 18.70 14.78 22.09
C TYR A 11 18.66 13.32 22.56
N ALA A 12 18.88 13.06 23.86
CA ALA A 12 18.77 11.70 24.39
C ALA A 12 17.34 11.17 24.27
N LEU A 13 16.33 11.98 24.60
CA LEU A 13 14.92 11.61 24.45
C LEU A 13 14.57 11.33 22.98
N SER A 14 14.98 12.19 22.06
CA SER A 14 14.78 11.99 20.62
C SER A 14 15.45 10.71 20.13
N LEU A 15 16.67 10.43 20.60
CA LEU A 15 17.41 9.21 20.23
C LEU A 15 16.68 7.95 20.73
N ILE A 16 16.17 7.97 21.97
CA ILE A 16 15.39 6.85 22.53
C ILE A 16 14.14 6.59 21.69
N ILE A 17 13.37 7.64 21.37
CA ILE A 17 12.15 7.50 20.56
C ILE A 17 12.50 6.98 19.16
N PHE A 18 13.57 7.48 18.56
CA PHE A 18 14.06 7.04 17.26
C PHE A 18 14.45 5.56 17.25
N LEU A 19 15.19 5.11 18.28
CA LEU A 19 15.57 3.71 18.40
C LEU A 19 14.34 2.80 18.62
N ILE A 20 13.37 3.22 19.43
CA ILE A 20 12.11 2.48 19.61
C ILE A 20 11.37 2.34 18.27
N ALA A 21 11.29 3.42 17.49
CA ALA A 21 10.66 3.39 16.17
C ALA A 21 11.38 2.40 15.23
N ILE A 22 12.72 2.43 15.18
CA ILE A 22 13.52 1.47 14.40
C ILE A 22 13.23 0.03 14.85
N VAL A 23 13.29 -0.26 16.15
CA VAL A 23 13.05 -1.60 16.68
C VAL A 23 11.62 -2.06 16.34
N SER A 24 10.63 -1.17 16.41
CA SER A 24 9.25 -1.48 16.04
C SER A 24 9.12 -1.94 14.59
N LEU A 25 9.88 -1.34 13.65
CA LEU A 25 9.87 -1.76 12.25
C LEU A 25 10.36 -3.20 12.06
N PHE A 26 11.37 -3.62 12.83
CA PHE A 26 11.89 -4.99 12.77
C PHE A 26 10.98 -6.02 13.46
N VAL A 27 10.31 -5.63 14.56
CA VAL A 27 9.42 -6.54 15.31
C VAL A 27 8.08 -6.75 14.60
N GLN A 28 7.46 -5.69 14.10
CA GLN A 28 6.17 -5.77 13.41
C GLN A 28 6.30 -6.19 11.95
N GLY A 29 7.49 -6.02 11.37
CA GLY A 29 7.70 -6.18 9.94
C GLY A 29 7.15 -5.01 9.14
N LEU A 30 7.63 -4.87 7.91
CA LEU A 30 7.10 -3.89 6.96
C LEU A 30 5.93 -4.52 6.21
N ASN A 31 4.82 -3.77 6.11
CA ASN A 31 3.73 -4.13 5.20
C ASN A 31 4.17 -3.81 3.77
N PHE A 32 4.88 -4.75 3.16
CA PHE A 32 5.36 -4.65 1.79
C PHE A 32 4.16 -4.59 0.84
N GLY A 33 4.09 -3.52 0.04
CA GLY A 33 3.13 -3.43 -1.06
C GLY A 33 3.47 -4.41 -2.18
N ILE A 34 2.58 -4.49 -3.16
CA ILE A 34 2.73 -5.31 -4.38
C ILE A 34 4.05 -5.06 -5.13
N ASP A 35 4.58 -3.83 -5.07
CA ASP A 35 5.88 -3.48 -5.67
C ASP A 35 7.07 -4.22 -5.04
N PHE A 36 6.90 -4.75 -3.82
CA PHE A 36 7.95 -5.42 -3.04
C PHE A 36 7.67 -6.91 -2.80
N GLN A 37 6.40 -7.34 -2.80
CA GLN A 37 6.02 -8.75 -2.63
C GLN A 37 6.03 -9.54 -3.94
N GLY A 38 6.14 -8.86 -5.09
CA GLY A 38 5.91 -9.47 -6.39
C GLY A 38 4.41 -9.61 -6.66
N GLY A 39 4.02 -9.30 -7.89
CA GLY A 39 2.63 -9.25 -8.32
C GLY A 39 2.48 -8.38 -9.55
N THR A 40 1.38 -8.55 -10.29
CA THR A 40 1.13 -7.76 -11.50
C THR A 40 0.04 -6.72 -11.21
N LEU A 41 0.38 -5.45 -11.46
CA LEU A 41 -0.59 -4.36 -11.53
C LEU A 41 -1.06 -4.21 -12.97
N LEU A 42 -2.31 -4.57 -13.24
CA LEU A 42 -2.92 -4.33 -14.54
C LEU A 42 -3.87 -3.15 -14.43
N GLN A 43 -3.46 -1.99 -14.97
CA GLN A 43 -4.33 -0.83 -15.05
C GLN A 43 -5.06 -0.87 -16.40
N LEU A 44 -6.37 -1.14 -16.35
CA LEU A 44 -7.22 -1.14 -17.54
C LEU A 44 -7.92 0.21 -17.64
N LYS A 45 -7.61 0.96 -18.69
CA LYS A 45 -8.32 2.18 -19.06
C LYS A 45 -9.37 1.82 -20.11
N PHE A 46 -10.63 2.05 -19.81
CA PHE A 46 -11.71 1.76 -20.74
C PHE A 46 -12.03 3.02 -21.54
N GLU A 47 -12.06 2.92 -22.86
CA GLU A 47 -12.47 4.03 -23.74
C GLU A 47 -13.97 4.32 -23.70
N LYS A 48 -14.77 3.41 -23.14
CA LYS A 48 -16.22 3.57 -22.95
C LYS A 48 -16.55 3.81 -21.47
N THR A 49 -17.31 4.87 -21.21
CA THR A 49 -17.68 5.35 -19.87
C THR A 49 -18.67 4.43 -19.13
N ASP A 50 -19.29 3.47 -19.82
CA ASP A 50 -20.39 2.62 -19.31
C ASP A 50 -19.98 1.16 -19.01
N VAL A 51 -18.70 0.87 -18.80
CA VAL A 51 -18.31 -0.48 -18.37
C VAL A 51 -18.66 -0.66 -16.89
N THR A 52 -19.70 -1.46 -16.65
CA THR A 52 -20.18 -1.80 -15.31
C THR A 52 -19.18 -2.77 -14.66
N GLY A 53 -18.72 -2.48 -13.43
CA GLY A 53 -17.74 -3.31 -12.72
C GLY A 53 -18.14 -4.80 -12.55
N THR A 54 -19.43 -5.11 -12.71
CA THR A 54 -19.98 -6.47 -12.73
C THR A 54 -19.55 -7.26 -13.97
N GLU A 55 -19.51 -6.64 -15.16
CA GLU A 55 -19.08 -7.31 -16.40
C GLU A 55 -17.59 -7.67 -16.34
N ILE A 56 -16.78 -6.77 -15.79
CA ILE A 56 -15.34 -6.99 -15.59
C ILE A 56 -15.12 -8.16 -14.62
N ARG A 57 -15.92 -8.25 -13.55
CA ARG A 57 -15.80 -9.37 -12.59
C ARG A 57 -16.17 -10.71 -13.22
N ILE A 58 -17.23 -10.77 -14.02
CA ILE A 58 -17.63 -12.02 -14.72
C ILE A 58 -16.55 -12.46 -15.71
N ALA A 59 -15.98 -11.53 -16.48
CA ALA A 59 -14.88 -11.85 -17.38
C ALA A 59 -13.63 -12.35 -16.62
N LEU A 60 -13.30 -11.74 -15.47
CA LEU A 60 -12.16 -12.17 -14.65
C LEU A 60 -12.35 -13.54 -13.98
N GLU A 61 -13.60 -13.89 -13.63
CA GLU A 61 -13.96 -15.23 -13.14
C GLU A 61 -13.70 -16.31 -14.21
N GLU A 62 -14.00 -16.03 -15.48
CA GLU A 62 -13.75 -16.96 -16.61
C GLU A 62 -12.25 -17.26 -16.81
N PHE A 63 -11.37 -16.31 -16.49
CA PHE A 63 -9.92 -16.49 -16.53
C PHE A 63 -9.31 -17.02 -15.22
N GLY A 64 -10.14 -17.38 -14.22
CA GLY A 64 -9.66 -17.90 -12.93
C GLY A 64 -9.00 -16.85 -12.04
N LEU A 65 -9.22 -15.56 -12.29
CA LEU A 65 -8.63 -14.44 -11.55
C LEU A 65 -9.56 -13.93 -10.43
N GLU A 66 -10.29 -14.84 -9.77
CA GLU A 66 -11.30 -14.54 -8.75
C GLU A 66 -10.75 -13.76 -7.53
N LYS A 67 -9.44 -13.87 -7.26
CA LYS A 67 -8.76 -13.17 -6.16
C LYS A 67 -8.26 -11.77 -6.52
N SER A 68 -8.55 -11.30 -7.73
CA SER A 68 -8.08 -10.00 -8.18
C SER A 68 -8.83 -8.86 -7.50
N PHE A 69 -8.09 -7.95 -6.86
CA PHE A 69 -8.70 -6.76 -6.24
C PHE A 69 -9.00 -5.73 -7.32
N LEU A 70 -10.29 -5.46 -7.52
CA LEU A 70 -10.78 -4.39 -8.40
C LEU A 70 -10.92 -3.09 -7.62
N GLN A 71 -10.12 -2.09 -7.97
CA GLN A 71 -10.27 -0.73 -7.45
C GLN A 71 -10.66 0.21 -8.60
N LYS A 72 -11.84 0.84 -8.49
CA LYS A 72 -12.30 1.85 -9.44
C LYS A 72 -11.62 3.19 -9.11
N SER A 73 -10.86 3.71 -10.05
CA SER A 73 -10.40 5.11 -10.11
C SER A 73 -11.22 5.83 -11.18
N GLU A 74 -11.33 7.17 -11.11
CA GLU A 74 -12.34 7.97 -11.84
C GLU A 74 -12.55 7.61 -13.32
N ASP A 75 -11.48 7.19 -14.02
CA ASP A 75 -11.50 6.79 -15.43
C ASP A 75 -10.72 5.49 -15.72
N SER A 76 -10.35 4.72 -14.68
CA SER A 76 -9.57 3.49 -14.83
C SER A 76 -9.86 2.47 -13.73
N TYR A 77 -9.86 1.19 -14.09
CA TYR A 77 -9.93 0.11 -13.11
C TYR A 77 -8.54 -0.47 -12.89
N ILE A 78 -8.12 -0.49 -11.63
CA ILE A 78 -6.86 -1.11 -11.21
C ILE A 78 -7.19 -2.54 -10.80
N LEU A 79 -6.60 -3.50 -11.50
CA LEU A 79 -6.62 -4.91 -11.17
C LEU A 79 -5.31 -5.25 -10.45
N LYS A 80 -5.41 -5.80 -9.24
CA LYS A 80 -4.26 -6.37 -8.53
C LYS A 80 -4.40 -7.88 -8.50
N THR A 81 -3.53 -8.61 -9.20
CA THR A 81 -3.45 -10.07 -9.11
C THR A 81 -2.40 -10.46 -8.07
N PRO A 82 -2.78 -11.13 -6.96
CA PRO A 82 -1.81 -11.89 -6.17
C PRO A 82 -1.45 -13.16 -6.93
N GLU A 83 -0.16 -13.45 -7.12
CA GLU A 83 0.26 -14.84 -7.37
C GLU A 83 0.08 -15.68 -6.10
#